data_AF-A0A816M293-F1
#
_entry.id   AF-A0A816M293-F1
#
_cell.length_a   1.000
_cell.length_b   1.000
_cell.length_c   1.000
_cell.angle_alpha   90.00
_cell.angle_beta   90.00
_cell.angle_gamma   90.00
#
_symmetry.space_group_name_H-M   'P 1'
#
loop_
_entity.id
_entity.type
_entity.pdbx_description
1 polymer ?
#
loop_
_entity_poly.entity_id
_entity_poly.type
_entity_poly.pdbx_seq_one_letter_code
_entity_poly.pdbx_strand_id
1 'polypeptide(L)' 'IVGGNGRGGQSNQLNGPVGLSFDRHGNLYVVDWGNHRVQTFNIEFICIQFV' A
#
# COMPACT_ATOMS: atom_id res chain seq x y z
N ILE A 1 -8.88 0.79 1.67
CA ILE A 1 -8.00 2.00 1.76
C ILE A 1 -6.66 1.55 2.30
N VAL A 2 -5.58 1.69 1.52
CA VAL A 2 -4.21 1.42 1.98
C VAL A 2 -3.78 2.56 2.90
N GLY A 3 -3.49 2.25 4.17
CA GLY A 3 -3.02 3.26 5.15
C GLY A 3 -4.07 4.25 5.69
N GLY A 4 -5.36 3.90 5.63
CA GLY A 4 -6.46 4.81 6.00
C GLY A 4 -6.71 5.02 7.50
N ASN A 5 -6.06 4.28 8.40
CA ASN A 5 -6.38 4.30 9.85
C ASN A 5 -5.42 5.17 10.68
N GLY A 6 -4.88 6.22 10.06
CA GLY A 6 -3.96 7.16 10.71
C GLY A 6 -2.54 6.59 10.92
N ARG A 7 -1.78 7.30 11.75
CA ARG A 7 -0.38 6.98 12.04
C ARG A 7 -0.26 5.81 13.02
N GLY A 8 0.49 4.78 12.66
CA GLY A 8 0.75 3.65 13.55
C GLY A 8 1.39 2.45 12.86
N GLY A 9 1.60 1.37 13.62
CA GLY A 9 2.33 0.17 13.17
C GLY A 9 1.44 -0.99 12.71
N GLN A 10 0.12 -0.86 12.76
CA GLN A 10 -0.78 -1.92 12.29
C GLN A 10 -0.76 -2.04 10.76
N SER A 11 -1.19 -3.17 10.21
CA SER A 11 -1.17 -3.41 8.74
C SER A 11 -2.02 -2.44 7.93
N ASN A 12 -2.97 -1.76 8.56
CA ASN A 12 -3.86 -0.77 7.96
C ASN A 12 -3.47 0.69 8.31
N GLN A 13 -2.28 0.87 8.87
CA GLN A 13 -1.69 2.16 9.27
C GLN A 13 -0.33 2.37 8.59
N LEU A 14 0.05 3.64 8.43
CA LEU A 14 1.33 4.06 7.86
C LEU A 14 1.94 5.16 8.74
N ASN A 15 3.25 5.25 8.77
CA ASN A 15 4.01 6.20 9.56
C ASN A 15 5.14 6.77 8.71
N GLY A 16 4.88 7.89 8.03
CA GLY A 16 5.86 8.52 7.13
C GLY A 16 6.25 7.63 5.94
N PRO A 17 5.28 7.22 5.08
CA PRO A 17 5.61 6.52 3.85
C PRO A 17 6.36 7.46 2.90
N VAL A 18 7.43 6.96 2.27
CA VAL A 18 8.33 7.76 1.42
C VAL A 18 8.33 7.33 -0.05
N GLY A 19 7.74 6.17 -0.36
CA GLY A 19 7.74 5.63 -1.71
C GLY A 19 6.66 4.58 -1.91
N LEU A 20 6.22 4.46 -3.17
CA LEU A 20 5.24 3.48 -3.61
C LEU A 20 5.59 2.96 -5.01
N SER A 21 5.38 1.66 -5.24
CA SER A 21 5.63 1.00 -6.53
C SER A 21 4.67 -0.17 -6.73
N PHE A 22 4.37 -0.49 -7.99
CA PHE A 22 3.58 -1.66 -8.36
C PHE A 22 4.47 -2.75 -8.98
N ASP A 23 4.11 -4.02 -8.80
CA ASP A 23 4.65 -5.12 -9.60
C ASP A 23 3.76 -5.47 -10.80
N ARG A 24 4.21 -6.43 -11.63
CA ARG A 24 3.47 -6.90 -12.81
C ARG A 24 2.19 -7.66 -12.48
N HIS A 25 2.02 -8.08 -11.24
CA HIS A 25 0.84 -8.79 -10.74
C HIS A 25 -0.17 -7.83 -10.09
N GLY A 26 0.12 -6.53 -10.05
CA GLY A 26 -0.74 -5.52 -9.46
C GLY A 26 -0.61 -5.38 -7.94
N ASN A 27 0.41 -5.98 -7.33
CA ASN A 27 0.69 -5.75 -5.92
C ASN A 27 1.31 -4.36 -5.74
N LEU A 28 0.81 -3.60 -4.77
CA LEU A 28 1.36 -2.32 -4.36
C LEU A 28 2.34 -2.51 -3.20
N TYR A 29 3.54 -1.99 -3.37
CA TYR A 29 4.57 -1.91 -2.35
C TYR A 29 4.63 -0.49 -1.82
N VAL A 30 4.61 -0.34 -0.49
CA VAL A 30 4.73 0.93 0.21
C VAL A 30 5.93 0.89 1.13
N VAL A 31 6.86 1.82 0.97
CA VAL A 31 8.00 2.00 1.87
C VAL A 31 7.56 2.90 3.01
N ASP A 32 7.29 2.29 4.16
CA ASP A 32 6.77 2.92 5.37
C ASP A 32 7.94 3.27 6.31
N TRP A 33 8.65 4.36 5.98
CA TRP A 33 9.96 4.68 6.55
C TRP A 33 9.94 4.85 8.06
N GLY A 34 8.95 5.56 8.61
CA GLY A 34 8.85 5.77 10.06
C GLY A 34 8.49 4.51 10.86
N ASN A 35 8.07 3.44 10.19
CA ASN A 35 7.93 2.10 10.79
C ASN A 35 9.05 1.13 10.39
N HIS A 36 10.07 1.60 9.66
CA HIS A 36 11.20 0.82 9.16
C HIS A 36 10.76 -0.47 8.43
N ARG A 37 9.71 -0.40 7.61
CA ARG A 37 9.15 -1.57 6.92
C ARG A 37 8.76 -1.28 5.47
N VAL A 38 8.61 -2.35 4.69
CA VAL A 38 7.93 -2.32 3.39
C VAL A 38 6.66 -3.15 3.52
N GLN A 39 5.51 -2.57 3.18
CA GLN A 39 4.23 -3.27 3.17
C GLN A 39 3.81 -3.56 1.74
N THR A 40 3.31 -4.78 1.51
CA THR A 40 2.75 -5.20 0.23
C THR A 40 1.25 -5.36 0.36
N PHE A 41 0.51 -4.77 -0.57
CA PHE A 41 -0.93 -4.85 -0.67
C PHE A 41 -1.26 -5.52 -1.99
N ASN A 42 -1.91 -6.68 -1.91
CA ASN A 42 -2.52 -7.27 -3.09
C ASN A 42 -3.74 -6.42 -3.42
N ILE A 43 -3.67 -5.70 -4.55
CA ILE A 43 -4.80 -4.98 -5.07
C ILE A 43 -5.38 -5.85 -6.16
N GLU A 44 -6.50 -6.50 -5.87
CA GLU A 44 -7.31 -7.08 -6.93
C GLU A 44 -7.83 -5.92 -7.77
N PHE A 45 -7.16 -5.66 -8.89
CA PHE A 45 -7.70 -4.80 -9.93
C PHE A 45 -8.91 -5.52 -10.52
N ILE A 46 -10.09 -5.25 -9.95
CA ILE A 46 -11.31 -5.36 -10.72
C ILE A 46 -11.13 -4.37 -11.87
N CYS A 47 -10.82 -4.89 -13.06
CA CYS A 47 -10.93 -4.13 -14.29
C CYS A 47 -12.38 -3.66 -14.37
N ILE A 48 -12.64 -2.43 -13.93
CA ILE A 48 -13.86 -1.71 -14.29
C ILE A 48 -13.67 -1.36 -15.76
N GLN A 49 -13.96 -2.32 -16.64
CA GLN A 49 -13.94 -2.10 -18.06
C GLN A 49 -15.15 -1.23 -18.37
N PHE A 50 -14.91 0.07 -18.54
CA PHE A 50 -15.88 0.93 -19.20
C PHE A 50 -16.00 0.42 -20.64
N VAL A 51 -17.11 -0.26 -20.91
CA VAL A 51 -17.65 -0.49 -22.26
C VAL A 51 -18.26 0.80 -22.77
#